data_AF-A0AAN9KA86-F1
#
_entry.id   AF-A0AAN9KA86-F1
#
_cell.length_a   1.000
_cell.length_b   1.000
_cell.length_c   1.000
_cell.angle_alpha   90.00
_cell.angle_beta   90.00
_cell.angle_gamma   90.00
#
_symmetry.space_group_name_H-M   'P 1'
#
loop_
_entity.id
_entity.type
_entity.pdbx_description
1 polymer ?
#
loop_
_entity_poly.entity_id
_entity_poly.type
_entity_poly.pdbx_seq_one_letter_code
_entity_poly.pdbx_strand_id
1 'polypeptide(L)'
;MNSPSASQYTLVIIYGCSYKLGFCTENAKWVQLHDSKRSYCDIVFLNNVLYALAEDGSVEGWEFGNNQPVPKKVLDAKPTMEIDEEEYRQFSIDLYSTQVYLVISEGEFLMVKRYIGNFVNADGLVVYEGYYEDDKICPYRTKHFVVYKLDFTKINWEKKRSLHDQVLFLGGNESASLPAKAFSGCEANSIYFTDDRLIEMGMDYLYGGHDSGVFSLQDLSVKLLIPNVGRMDPPSIWVIPTSHGLRN
;
A
#
# COMPACT_ATOMS: atom_id res chain seq x y z
N MET A 1 -32.16 20.75 21.95
CA MET A 1 -31.34 20.30 20.80
C MET A 1 -30.21 19.50 21.40
N ASN A 2 -30.21 18.18 21.23
CA ASN A 2 -29.08 17.36 21.65
C ASN A 2 -27.91 17.75 20.74
N SER A 3 -26.81 18.20 21.33
CA SER A 3 -25.54 18.24 20.62
C SER A 3 -25.33 16.86 19.97
N PRO A 4 -24.84 16.80 18.71
CA PRO A 4 -24.46 15.51 18.15
C PRO A 4 -23.50 14.85 19.14
N SER A 5 -23.75 13.59 19.48
CA SER A 5 -22.77 12.75 20.17
C SER A 5 -21.41 13.04 19.55
N ALA A 6 -20.40 13.37 20.37
CA ALA A 6 -19.05 13.47 19.87
C ALA A 6 -18.77 12.21 19.05
N SER A 7 -18.47 12.38 17.77
CA SER A 7 -18.13 11.26 16.90
C SER A 7 -16.90 10.62 17.50
N GLN A 8 -17.03 9.41 18.03
CA GLN A 8 -15.88 8.65 18.52
C GLN A 8 -15.05 8.30 17.28
N TYR A 9 -13.85 8.85 17.18
CA TYR A 9 -12.93 8.54 16.10
C TYR A 9 -11.62 8.02 16.68
N THR A 10 -11.01 7.09 15.95
CA THR A 10 -9.65 6.63 16.20
C THR A 10 -8.82 6.99 14.98
N LEU A 11 -7.73 7.72 15.21
CA LEU A 11 -6.72 7.97 14.19
C LEU A 11 -5.50 7.13 14.52
N VAL A 12 -4.90 6.53 13.51
CA VAL A 12 -3.65 5.78 13.64
C VAL A 12 -2.71 6.25 12.53
N ILE A 13 -1.42 6.39 12.87
CA ILE A 13 -0.36 6.74 11.94
C ILE A 13 0.86 5.86 12.16
N ILE A 14 1.62 5.64 11.09
CA ILE A 14 3.01 5.21 11.16
C ILE A 14 3.86 6.49 11.23
N TYR A 15 4.79 6.59 12.19
CA TYR A 15 5.58 7.80 12.39
C TYR A 15 7.03 7.54 12.81
N GLY A 16 7.88 8.54 12.56
CA GLY A 16 9.29 8.56 12.93
C GLY A 16 10.17 7.62 12.10
N CYS A 17 11.49 7.76 12.24
CA CYS A 17 12.46 6.97 11.46
C CYS A 17 12.47 5.47 11.79
N SER A 18 11.82 5.08 12.88
CA SER A 18 11.66 3.68 13.29
C SER A 18 10.28 3.12 12.96
N TYR A 19 9.50 3.86 12.15
CA TYR A 19 8.19 3.47 11.62
C TYR A 19 7.28 2.86 12.69
N LYS A 20 7.07 3.60 13.78
CA LYS A 20 6.28 3.16 14.95
C LYS A 20 4.82 3.55 14.79
N LEU A 21 3.95 2.86 15.53
CA LEU A 21 2.52 3.14 15.52
C LEU A 21 2.17 4.16 16.61
N GLY A 22 1.52 5.24 16.19
CA GLY A 22 0.92 6.25 17.06
C GLY A 22 -0.58 6.27 16.84
N PHE A 23 -1.35 6.44 17.90
CA PHE A 23 -2.80 6.57 17.80
C PHE A 23 -3.31 7.75 18.62
N CYS A 24 -4.46 8.26 18.20
CA CYS A 24 -5.17 9.34 18.85
C CYS A 24 -6.65 9.02 18.91
N THR A 25 -7.23 9.15 20.11
CA THR A 25 -8.68 9.04 20.35
C THR A 25 -9.25 10.44 20.68
N GLU A 26 -10.50 10.49 21.15
CA GLU A 26 -11.31 11.70 21.40
C GLU A 26 -10.61 12.89 22.06
N ASN A 27 -9.53 12.67 22.82
CA ASN A 27 -8.80 13.72 23.54
C ASN A 27 -7.72 14.44 22.73
N ALA A 28 -7.61 14.20 21.41
CA ALA A 28 -6.61 14.80 20.52
C ALA A 28 -5.13 14.59 20.95
N LYS A 29 -4.89 13.66 21.88
CA LYS A 29 -3.55 13.35 22.40
C LYS A 29 -3.00 12.12 21.70
N TRP A 30 -1.88 12.30 21.00
CA TRP A 30 -1.13 11.21 20.39
C TRP A 30 -0.42 10.37 21.45
N VAL A 31 -0.60 9.06 21.37
CA VAL A 31 0.02 8.07 22.24
C VAL A 31 0.72 7.03 21.37
N GLN A 32 1.95 6.70 21.72
CA GLN A 32 2.67 5.60 21.06
C GLN A 32 2.08 4.26 21.49
N LEU A 33 1.89 3.35 20.54
CA LEU A 33 1.53 1.98 20.83
C LEU A 33 2.78 1.21 21.27
N HIS A 34 3.12 1.26 22.57
CA HIS A 34 4.41 0.76 23.08
C HIS A 34 4.64 -0.75 22.89
N ASP A 35 3.57 -1.54 22.80
CA ASP A 35 3.67 -2.98 22.50
C ASP A 35 3.94 -3.29 21.02
N SER A 36 3.98 -2.25 20.17
CA SER A 36 4.41 -2.32 18.77
C SER A 36 5.94 -2.22 18.70
N LYS A 37 6.62 -3.37 18.60
CA LYS A 37 8.09 -3.43 18.69
C LYS A 37 8.79 -3.36 17.34
N ARG A 38 8.05 -3.51 16.23
CA ARG A 38 8.59 -3.63 14.87
C ARG A 38 8.69 -2.28 14.15
N SER A 39 9.28 -2.29 12.97
CA SER A 39 9.16 -1.23 11.97
C SER A 39 8.03 -1.62 11.03
N TYR A 40 7.02 -0.76 10.89
CA TYR A 40 5.81 -1.06 10.12
C TYR A 40 5.83 -0.34 8.76
N CYS A 41 5.43 -1.06 7.71
CA CYS A 41 5.38 -0.50 6.35
C CYS A 41 3.99 0.00 5.98
N ASP A 42 2.94 -0.68 6.47
CA ASP A 42 1.56 -0.36 6.11
C ASP A 42 0.58 -0.74 7.23
N ILE A 43 -0.58 -0.09 7.24
CA ILE A 43 -1.67 -0.32 8.19
C ILE A 43 -3.03 -0.30 7.50
N VAL A 44 -3.93 -1.16 7.96
CA VAL A 44 -5.34 -1.20 7.55
C VAL A 44 -6.23 -1.22 8.79
N PHE A 45 -7.34 -0.49 8.76
CA PHE A 45 -8.28 -0.46 9.87
C PHE A 45 -9.60 -1.12 9.49
N LEU A 46 -9.93 -2.25 10.13
CA LEU A 46 -11.14 -2.99 9.83
C LEU A 46 -11.87 -3.38 11.12
N ASN A 47 -13.14 -3.00 11.23
CA ASN A 47 -14.02 -3.38 12.34
C ASN A 47 -13.42 -3.13 13.74
N ASN A 48 -12.87 -1.92 13.95
CA ASN A 48 -12.18 -1.51 15.18
C ASN A 48 -10.88 -2.27 15.49
N VAL A 49 -10.36 -3.05 14.54
CA VAL A 49 -9.05 -3.69 14.64
C VAL A 49 -8.11 -3.02 13.65
N LEU A 50 -7.02 -2.47 14.18
CA LEU A 50 -5.88 -2.06 13.38
C LEU A 50 -5.06 -3.29 13.05
N TYR A 51 -4.75 -3.52 11.79
CA TYR A 51 -3.76 -4.49 11.35
C TYR A 51 -2.55 -3.74 10.81
N ALA A 52 -1.35 -4.11 11.25
CA ALA A 52 -0.11 -3.52 10.74
C ALA A 52 0.81 -4.61 10.19
N LEU A 53 1.36 -4.32 9.02
CA LEU A 53 2.38 -5.12 8.36
C LEU A 53 3.77 -4.56 8.70
N ALA A 54 4.65 -5.44 9.15
CA ALA A 54 6.04 -5.11 9.43
C ALA A 54 6.97 -5.38 8.23
N GLU A 55 8.13 -4.75 8.23
CA GLU A 55 9.18 -4.93 7.20
C GLU A 55 9.61 -6.39 7.02
N ASP A 56 9.54 -7.20 8.08
CA ASP A 56 9.87 -8.63 8.05
C ASP A 56 8.70 -9.53 7.57
N GLY A 57 7.59 -8.94 7.13
CA GLY A 57 6.38 -9.63 6.70
C GLY A 57 5.47 -10.08 7.85
N SER A 58 5.80 -9.79 9.11
CA SER A 58 4.92 -10.08 10.25
C SER A 58 3.66 -9.21 10.23
N VAL A 59 2.55 -9.75 10.74
CA VAL A 59 1.29 -9.01 10.87
C VAL A 59 0.89 -8.97 12.34
N GLU A 60 0.69 -7.77 12.86
CA GLU A 60 0.14 -7.55 14.20
C GLU A 60 -1.25 -6.94 14.09
N GLY A 61 -2.11 -7.25 15.07
CA GLY A 61 -3.48 -6.75 15.12
C GLY A 61 -3.82 -6.23 16.50
N TRP A 62 -4.46 -5.06 16.58
CA TRP A 62 -4.86 -4.42 17.83
C TRP A 62 -6.31 -3.97 17.80
N GLU A 63 -7.09 -4.48 18.74
CA GLU A 63 -8.49 -4.15 18.95
C GLU A 63 -8.61 -2.86 19.78
N PHE A 64 -9.31 -1.88 19.22
CA PHE A 64 -9.65 -0.61 19.87
C PHE A 64 -11.04 -0.72 20.48
N GLY A 65 -11.11 -0.73 21.81
CA GLY A 65 -12.36 -0.75 22.55
C GLY A 65 -12.79 0.66 22.98
N ASN A 66 -14.10 0.94 22.93
CA ASN A 66 -14.67 2.25 23.31
C ASN A 66 -14.36 2.68 24.76
N ASN A 67 -14.03 1.73 25.64
CA ASN A 67 -13.78 1.99 27.07
C ASN A 67 -12.36 1.61 27.53
N GLN A 68 -11.44 1.25 26.62
CA GLN A 68 -10.08 0.89 26.98
C GLN A 68 -9.10 1.99 26.57
N PRO A 69 -8.25 2.49 27.50
CA PRO A 69 -7.29 3.53 27.19
C PRO A 69 -6.13 3.03 26.31
N VAL A 70 -5.92 1.72 26.25
CA VAL A 70 -4.84 1.08 25.49
C VAL A 70 -5.45 -0.01 24.60
N PRO A 71 -5.13 -0.03 23.29
CA PRO A 71 -5.57 -1.09 22.38
C PRO A 71 -5.04 -2.46 22.80
N LYS A 72 -5.88 -3.49 22.68
CA LYS A 72 -5.52 -4.87 23.04
C LYS A 72 -4.91 -5.57 21.83
N LYS A 73 -3.71 -6.15 21.96
CA LYS A 73 -3.14 -6.99 20.90
C LYS A 73 -3.97 -8.27 20.75
N VAL A 74 -4.51 -8.50 19.54
CA VAL A 74 -5.35 -9.65 19.18
C VAL A 74 -4.68 -10.56 18.13
N LEU A 75 -3.63 -10.09 17.48
CA LEU A 75 -2.84 -10.87 16.50
C LEU A 75 -1.35 -10.53 16.62
N ASP A 76 -0.50 -11.55 16.57
CA ASP A 76 0.96 -11.46 16.37
C ASP A 76 1.39 -12.66 15.53
N ALA A 77 1.19 -12.54 14.21
CA ALA A 77 1.59 -13.54 13.24
C ALA A 77 2.99 -13.21 12.72
N LYS A 78 3.83 -14.24 12.60
CA LYS A 78 5.17 -14.16 12.00
C LYS A 78 5.25 -15.11 10.82
N PRO A 79 4.62 -14.77 9.68
CA PRO A 79 4.51 -15.69 8.57
C PRO A 79 5.87 -15.94 7.96
N THR A 80 6.14 -17.18 7.60
CA THR A 80 7.29 -17.49 6.74
C THR A 80 6.99 -17.09 5.30
N MET A 81 8.03 -16.76 4.54
CA MET A 81 7.92 -16.49 3.11
C MET A 81 9.03 -17.25 2.39
N GLU A 82 8.65 -18.09 1.44
CA GLU A 82 9.63 -18.76 0.59
C GLU A 82 10.27 -17.74 -0.36
N ILE A 83 11.59 -17.86 -0.55
CA ILE A 83 12.32 -17.01 -1.49
C ILE A 83 11.94 -17.46 -2.90
N ASP A 84 11.31 -16.56 -3.66
CA ASP A 84 11.08 -16.75 -5.09
C ASP A 84 12.34 -16.35 -5.84
N GLU A 85 13.16 -17.35 -6.17
CA GLU A 85 14.43 -17.19 -6.88
C GLU A 85 14.27 -16.59 -8.29
N GLU A 86 13.12 -16.79 -8.93
CA GLU A 86 12.82 -16.20 -10.23
C GLU A 86 12.55 -14.70 -10.08
N GLU A 87 11.74 -14.33 -9.09
CA GLU A 87 11.47 -12.95 -8.72
C GLU A 87 12.75 -12.20 -8.32
N TYR A 88 13.62 -12.83 -7.53
CA TYR A 88 14.91 -12.26 -7.14
C TYR A 88 15.84 -12.02 -8.34
N ARG A 89 15.89 -12.94 -9.30
CA ARG A 89 16.67 -12.77 -10.54
C ARG A 89 16.09 -11.68 -11.44
N GLN A 90 14.77 -11.59 -11.52
CA GLN A 90 14.08 -10.63 -12.38
C GLN A 90 14.20 -9.19 -11.86
N PHE A 91 14.14 -9.01 -10.54
CA PHE A 91 14.12 -7.70 -9.89
C PHE A 91 15.35 -7.51 -8.97
N SER A 92 16.53 -7.38 -9.58
CA SER A 92 17.78 -7.13 -8.85
C SER A 92 17.69 -5.88 -7.97
N ILE A 93 18.20 -5.98 -6.74
CA ILE A 93 18.22 -4.91 -5.74
C ILE A 93 18.97 -3.65 -6.21
N ASP A 94 19.90 -3.78 -7.17
CA ASP A 94 20.65 -2.64 -7.70
C ASP A 94 19.80 -1.75 -8.61
N LEU A 95 18.80 -2.34 -9.27
CA LEU A 95 17.96 -1.69 -10.28
C LEU A 95 16.54 -1.43 -9.80
N TYR A 96 16.09 -2.21 -8.83
CA TYR A 96 14.73 -2.18 -8.32
C TYR A 96 14.69 -1.95 -6.83
N SER A 97 13.70 -1.20 -6.41
CA SER A 97 13.29 -1.10 -5.01
C SER A 97 11.86 -1.61 -4.86
N THR A 98 11.54 -2.03 -3.64
CA THR A 98 10.27 -2.69 -3.34
C THR A 98 9.46 -1.90 -2.34
N GLN A 99 8.16 -1.82 -2.57
CA GLN A 99 7.19 -1.32 -1.60
C GLN A 99 6.17 -2.40 -1.29
N VAL A 100 5.68 -2.44 -0.06
CA VAL A 100 4.79 -3.51 0.40
C VAL A 100 3.55 -2.90 1.03
N TYR A 101 2.39 -3.42 0.64
CA TYR A 101 1.08 -2.99 1.10
C TYR A 101 0.36 -4.14 1.79
N LEU A 102 -0.42 -3.82 2.81
CA LEU A 102 -1.39 -4.71 3.41
C LEU A 102 -2.77 -4.37 2.87
N VAL A 103 -3.49 -5.37 2.35
CA VAL A 103 -4.86 -5.19 1.86
C VAL A 103 -5.73 -6.29 2.41
N ILE A 104 -6.89 -5.93 2.96
CA ILE A 104 -7.91 -6.93 3.33
C ILE A 104 -8.93 -7.01 2.20
N SER A 105 -9.01 -8.17 1.54
CA SER A 105 -9.89 -8.42 0.40
C SER A 105 -10.77 -9.63 0.70
N GLU A 106 -12.09 -9.43 0.78
CA GLU A 106 -13.07 -10.50 1.05
C GLU A 106 -12.72 -11.34 2.30
N GLY A 107 -12.16 -10.70 3.32
CA GLY A 107 -11.71 -11.34 4.57
C GLY A 107 -10.34 -12.00 4.49
N GLU A 108 -9.68 -12.01 3.33
CA GLU A 108 -8.30 -12.47 3.16
C GLU A 108 -7.30 -11.35 3.40
N PHE A 109 -6.21 -11.66 4.09
CA PHE A 109 -5.08 -10.76 4.29
C PHE A 109 -4.12 -10.93 3.12
N LEU A 110 -3.95 -9.86 2.34
CA LEU A 110 -3.08 -9.82 1.18
C LEU A 110 -1.88 -8.93 1.48
N MET A 111 -0.68 -9.45 1.24
CA MET A 111 0.53 -8.65 1.14
C MET A 111 0.80 -8.42 -0.35
N VAL A 112 0.79 -7.17 -0.78
CA VAL A 112 1.07 -6.80 -2.18
C VAL A 112 2.44 -6.18 -2.25
N LYS A 113 3.35 -6.79 -2.98
CA LYS A 113 4.72 -6.31 -3.20
C LYS A 113 4.80 -5.62 -4.57
N ARG A 114 5.15 -4.34 -4.58
CA ARG A 114 5.36 -3.51 -5.76
C ARG A 114 6.84 -3.42 -6.09
N TYR A 115 7.18 -3.68 -7.34
CA TYR A 115 8.52 -3.56 -7.89
C TYR A 115 8.63 -2.31 -8.74
N ILE A 116 9.57 -1.46 -8.38
CA ILE A 116 9.76 -0.14 -8.98
C ILE A 116 11.19 -0.09 -9.49
N GLY A 117 11.37 0.16 -10.78
CA GLY A 117 12.67 0.44 -11.34
C GLY A 117 13.14 1.81 -10.86
N ASN A 118 14.32 1.86 -10.25
CA ASN A 118 14.87 3.07 -9.62
C ASN A 118 15.08 4.18 -10.66
N PHE A 119 15.49 3.81 -11.88
CA PHE A 119 15.67 4.71 -13.00
C PHE A 119 15.16 4.04 -14.28
N VAL A 120 14.49 4.82 -15.15
CA VAL A 120 14.06 4.33 -16.46
C VAL A 120 14.45 5.28 -17.58
N ASN A 121 14.84 4.72 -18.73
CA ASN A 121 15.14 5.52 -19.93
C ASN A 121 13.85 6.00 -20.64
N ALA A 122 14.01 6.70 -21.77
CA ALA A 122 12.89 7.22 -22.56
C ALA A 122 11.92 6.13 -23.06
N ASP A 123 12.41 4.92 -23.31
CA ASP A 123 11.60 3.76 -23.71
C ASP A 123 10.93 3.07 -22.50
N GLY A 124 11.21 3.53 -21.28
CA GLY A 124 10.73 2.95 -20.04
C GLY A 124 11.48 1.69 -19.62
N LEU A 125 12.67 1.40 -20.17
CA LEU A 125 13.51 0.30 -19.70
C LEU A 125 14.24 0.70 -18.41
N VAL A 126 14.37 -0.23 -17.46
CA VAL A 126 15.10 0.01 -16.21
C VAL A 126 16.60 0.04 -16.48
N VAL A 127 17.28 1.06 -15.99
CA VAL A 127 18.71 1.31 -16.22
C VAL A 127 19.42 1.66 -14.92
N TYR A 128 20.76 1.59 -14.92
CA TYR A 128 21.56 2.09 -13.81
C TYR A 128 21.57 3.62 -13.77
N GLU A 129 21.76 4.17 -12.58
CA GLU A 129 22.03 5.59 -12.38
C GLU A 129 23.23 6.03 -13.25
N GLY A 130 23.11 7.16 -13.96
CA GLY A 130 24.22 7.71 -14.75
C GLY A 130 24.19 7.46 -16.26
N TYR A 131 23.27 6.65 -16.79
CA TYR A 131 23.06 6.49 -18.24
C TYR A 131 22.32 7.71 -18.83
N TYR A 132 23.00 8.86 -18.93
CA TYR A 132 22.45 10.09 -19.50
C TYR A 132 23.03 10.36 -20.89
N GLU A 133 22.36 9.90 -21.95
CA GLU A 133 22.71 10.31 -23.33
C GLU A 133 22.00 11.61 -23.76
N ASP A 134 20.94 12.03 -23.07
CA ASP A 134 20.22 13.28 -23.29
C ASP A 134 19.62 13.75 -21.95
N ASP A 135 19.49 15.08 -21.75
CA ASP A 135 19.02 15.81 -20.54
C ASP A 135 17.60 15.45 -20.02
N LYS A 136 17.09 14.24 -20.25
CA LYS A 136 15.83 13.75 -19.70
C LYS A 136 16.09 13.08 -18.36
N ILE A 137 15.79 13.82 -17.31
CA ILE A 137 15.69 13.33 -15.93
C ILE A 137 14.80 12.08 -15.91
N CYS A 138 15.34 10.99 -15.36
CA CYS A 138 14.76 9.65 -15.37
C CYS A 138 14.01 9.40 -14.06
N PRO A 139 12.67 9.45 -14.04
CA PRO A 139 11.98 9.17 -12.81
C PRO A 139 11.82 7.66 -12.61
N TYR A 140 11.68 7.22 -11.36
CA TYR A 140 11.36 5.81 -11.06
C TYR A 140 10.03 5.40 -11.71
N ARG A 141 9.83 4.11 -12.02
CA ARG A 141 8.53 3.62 -12.50
C ARG A 141 8.20 2.24 -11.99
N THR A 142 6.92 2.02 -11.72
CA THR A 142 6.38 0.70 -11.41
C THR A 142 6.49 -0.23 -12.60
N LYS A 143 7.01 -1.42 -12.33
CA LYS A 143 7.22 -2.48 -13.34
C LYS A 143 6.40 -3.72 -13.08
N HIS A 144 6.11 -4.02 -11.82
CA HIS A 144 5.44 -5.26 -11.50
C HIS A 144 4.81 -5.25 -10.11
N PHE A 145 3.84 -6.13 -9.89
CA PHE A 145 3.33 -6.46 -8.58
C PHE A 145 3.27 -7.97 -8.38
N VAL A 146 3.49 -8.39 -7.14
CA VAL A 146 3.26 -9.76 -6.69
C VAL A 146 2.31 -9.72 -5.49
N VAL A 147 1.29 -10.57 -5.52
CA VAL A 147 0.32 -10.68 -4.43
C VAL A 147 0.56 -11.97 -3.67
N TYR A 148 0.59 -11.87 -2.34
CA TYR A 148 0.64 -13.01 -1.43
C TYR A 148 -0.58 -12.99 -0.53
N LYS A 149 -1.10 -14.17 -0.19
CA LYS A 149 -2.15 -14.37 0.79
C LYS A 149 -1.56 -14.97 2.05
N LEU A 150 -1.98 -14.48 3.22
CA LEU A 150 -1.63 -15.10 4.50
C LEU A 150 -2.46 -16.36 4.72
N ASP A 151 -1.81 -17.51 4.88
CA ASP A 151 -2.43 -18.73 5.41
C ASP A 151 -2.25 -18.73 6.94
N PHE A 152 -3.34 -18.51 7.68
CA PHE A 152 -3.33 -18.54 9.15
C PHE A 152 -3.16 -19.96 9.73
N THR A 153 -3.32 -21.01 8.94
CA THR A 153 -3.12 -22.40 9.37
C THR A 153 -1.64 -22.76 9.34
N LYS A 154 -0.96 -22.41 8.24
CA LYS A 154 0.47 -22.68 8.06
C LYS A 154 1.37 -21.57 8.58
N ILE A 155 0.81 -20.38 8.79
CA ILE A 155 1.54 -19.16 9.15
C ILE A 155 2.64 -18.88 8.11
N ASN A 156 2.22 -18.74 6.85
CA ASN A 156 3.08 -18.39 5.73
C ASN A 156 2.37 -17.50 4.71
N TRP A 157 3.17 -16.82 3.90
CA TRP A 157 2.71 -16.06 2.74
C TRP A 157 2.72 -16.96 1.49
N GLU A 158 1.55 -17.16 0.88
CA GLU A 158 1.39 -17.96 -0.33
C GLU A 158 1.10 -17.07 -1.54
N LYS A 159 1.85 -17.24 -2.63
CA LYS A 159 1.69 -16.44 -3.86
C LYS A 159 0.30 -16.65 -4.45
N LYS A 160 -0.46 -15.56 -4.58
CA LYS A 160 -1.82 -15.51 -5.13
C LYS A 160 -1.75 -14.97 -6.56
N ARG A 161 -2.12 -15.81 -7.53
CA ARG A 161 -2.01 -15.48 -8.97
C ARG A 161 -3.20 -14.71 -9.53
N SER A 162 -4.32 -14.66 -8.81
CA SER A 162 -5.53 -13.97 -9.25
C SER A 162 -6.33 -13.42 -8.09
N LEU A 163 -6.87 -12.22 -8.29
CA LEU A 163 -7.85 -11.55 -7.44
C LEU A 163 -9.29 -11.86 -7.87
N HIS A 164 -9.48 -12.72 -8.87
CA HIS A 164 -10.78 -13.04 -9.48
C HIS A 164 -11.52 -11.77 -9.95
N ASP A 165 -12.65 -11.44 -9.35
CA ASP A 165 -13.48 -10.29 -9.69
C ASP A 165 -13.17 -9.05 -8.85
N GLN A 166 -12.15 -9.10 -8.00
CA GLN A 166 -11.71 -7.96 -7.20
C GLN A 166 -10.69 -7.08 -7.94
N VAL A 167 -10.64 -5.82 -7.51
CA VAL A 167 -9.62 -4.84 -7.87
C VAL A 167 -9.03 -4.25 -6.59
N LEU A 168 -7.72 -4.04 -6.57
CA LEU A 168 -7.05 -3.36 -5.46
C LEU A 168 -6.71 -1.92 -5.84
N PHE A 169 -6.80 -1.02 -4.87
CA PHE A 169 -6.37 0.37 -4.98
C PHE A 169 -5.25 0.62 -3.97
N LEU A 170 -4.07 0.99 -4.46
CA LEU A 170 -2.84 1.17 -3.68
C LEU A 170 -2.28 2.59 -3.90
N GLY A 171 -1.66 3.18 -2.89
CA GLY A 171 -1.05 4.49 -3.01
C GLY A 171 -0.67 5.07 -1.65
N GLY A 172 -0.57 6.39 -1.56
CA GLY A 172 -0.18 7.08 -0.31
C GLY A 172 -1.24 7.09 0.80
N ASN A 173 -2.43 6.55 0.55
CA ASN A 173 -3.52 6.41 1.50
C ASN A 173 -3.85 4.93 1.75
N GLU A 174 -4.75 4.65 2.70
CA GLU A 174 -5.17 3.28 3.03
C GLU A 174 -5.54 2.47 1.78
N SER A 175 -4.88 1.32 1.64
CA SER A 175 -5.13 0.39 0.55
C SER A 175 -6.52 -0.24 0.67
N ALA A 176 -7.17 -0.48 -0.46
CA ALA A 176 -8.52 -1.01 -0.47
C ALA A 176 -8.73 -2.10 -1.52
N SER A 177 -9.73 -2.94 -1.28
CA SER A 177 -10.23 -3.94 -2.23
C SER A 177 -11.71 -3.73 -2.48
N LEU A 178 -12.12 -3.77 -3.74
CA LEU A 178 -13.51 -3.62 -4.16
C LEU A 178 -13.83 -4.60 -5.29
N PRO A 179 -15.09 -5.04 -5.42
CA PRO A 179 -15.54 -5.77 -6.61
C PRO A 179 -15.34 -4.90 -7.84
N ALA A 180 -14.80 -5.44 -8.93
CA ALA A 180 -14.59 -4.71 -10.18
C ALA A 180 -15.89 -4.10 -10.73
N LYS A 181 -17.02 -4.76 -10.46
CA LYS A 181 -18.37 -4.30 -10.85
C LYS A 181 -18.86 -3.09 -10.05
N ALA A 182 -18.18 -2.70 -8.98
CA ALA A 182 -18.55 -1.53 -8.18
C ALA A 182 -18.39 -0.22 -8.97
N PHE A 183 -17.53 -0.18 -10.00
CA PHE A 183 -17.33 0.99 -10.85
C PHE A 183 -17.31 0.61 -12.33
N SER A 184 -17.99 1.40 -13.15
CA SER A 184 -17.91 1.25 -14.60
C SER A 184 -16.50 1.57 -15.08
N GLY A 185 -15.87 0.65 -15.81
CA GLY A 185 -14.53 0.84 -16.38
C GLY A 185 -13.39 0.26 -15.55
N CYS A 186 -13.67 -0.35 -14.39
CA CYS A 186 -12.67 -1.13 -13.66
C CYS A 186 -12.43 -2.49 -14.33
N GLU A 187 -11.16 -2.82 -14.54
CA GLU A 187 -10.71 -4.10 -15.08
C GLU A 187 -10.50 -5.07 -13.91
N ALA A 188 -11.30 -6.13 -13.84
CA ALA A 188 -11.15 -7.16 -12.81
C ALA A 188 -9.75 -7.78 -12.82
N ASN A 189 -9.34 -8.40 -11.71
CA ASN A 189 -8.03 -9.03 -11.58
C ASN A 189 -6.87 -8.03 -11.77
N SER A 190 -7.04 -6.80 -11.29
CA SER A 190 -6.08 -5.70 -11.48
C SER A 190 -5.79 -4.93 -10.21
N ILE A 191 -4.65 -4.24 -10.21
CA ILE A 191 -4.18 -3.35 -9.16
C ILE A 191 -4.07 -1.94 -9.75
N TYR A 192 -4.87 -1.02 -9.23
CA TYR A 192 -4.79 0.40 -9.53
C TYR A 192 -3.85 1.04 -8.51
N PHE A 193 -2.85 1.78 -8.98
CA PHE A 193 -1.85 2.38 -8.12
C PHE A 193 -1.62 3.86 -8.44
N THR A 194 -1.31 4.63 -7.40
CA THR A 194 -0.76 5.99 -7.53
C THR A 194 0.67 6.05 -7.03
N ASP A 195 1.30 7.19 -7.31
CA ASP A 195 2.67 7.45 -6.88
C ASP A 195 2.70 7.80 -5.39
N ASP A 196 3.43 7.02 -4.61
CA ASP A 196 3.52 7.08 -3.15
C ASP A 196 4.97 7.08 -2.65
N ARG A 197 5.91 7.37 -3.56
CA ARG A 197 7.34 7.59 -3.30
C ARG A 197 7.60 8.96 -2.66
N LEU A 198 6.96 9.21 -1.53
CA LEU A 198 6.93 10.52 -0.87
C LEU A 198 8.33 11.10 -0.59
N ILE A 199 9.30 10.24 -0.25
CA ILE A 199 10.67 10.66 0.02
C ILE A 199 11.34 11.14 -1.26
N GLU A 200 11.31 10.33 -2.31
CA GLU A 200 11.92 10.65 -3.60
C GLU A 200 11.27 11.86 -4.26
N MET A 201 9.94 11.98 -4.17
CA MET A 201 9.20 13.18 -4.60
C MET A 201 9.62 14.46 -3.83
N GLY A 202 10.11 14.32 -2.61
CA GLY A 202 10.65 15.42 -1.81
C GLY A 202 12.12 15.75 -2.10
N MET A 203 12.87 14.81 -2.70
CA MET A 203 14.29 14.99 -3.02
C MET A 203 14.51 15.69 -4.37
N ASP A 204 13.74 15.33 -5.39
CA ASP A 204 13.85 15.91 -6.73
C ASP A 204 12.58 16.71 -7.07
N TYR A 205 12.75 17.99 -7.42
CA TYR A 205 11.63 18.87 -7.71
C TYR A 205 11.07 18.69 -9.12
N LEU A 206 11.72 17.92 -9.99
CA LEU A 206 11.43 17.84 -11.41
C LEU A 206 10.47 16.70 -11.76
N TYR A 207 10.31 15.71 -10.87
CA TYR A 207 9.35 14.61 -11.02
C TYR A 207 8.67 14.27 -9.70
N GLY A 208 7.55 13.55 -9.81
CA GLY A 208 6.74 13.12 -8.67
C GLY A 208 5.26 13.11 -9.02
N GLY A 209 4.50 12.18 -8.44
CA GLY A 209 3.09 11.98 -8.73
C GLY A 209 2.82 11.24 -10.04
N HIS A 210 3.86 11.05 -10.86
CA HIS A 210 3.80 10.59 -12.25
C HIS A 210 3.65 9.06 -12.39
N ASP A 211 4.02 8.29 -11.36
CA ASP A 211 3.95 6.82 -11.37
C ASP A 211 2.56 6.33 -10.94
N SER A 212 1.56 6.58 -11.79
CA SER A 212 0.18 6.15 -11.60
C SER A 212 -0.29 5.25 -12.75
N GLY A 213 -0.93 4.13 -12.43
CA GLY A 213 -1.24 3.12 -13.44
C GLY A 213 -2.18 2.03 -12.97
N VAL A 214 -2.38 1.06 -13.87
CA VAL A 214 -3.10 -0.18 -13.65
C VAL A 214 -2.16 -1.33 -13.98
N PHE A 215 -2.04 -2.28 -13.07
CA PHE A 215 -1.34 -3.54 -13.29
C PHE A 215 -2.35 -4.67 -13.39
N SER A 216 -2.31 -5.43 -14.49
CA SER A 216 -3.17 -6.58 -14.70
C SER A 216 -2.45 -7.86 -14.24
N LEU A 217 -3.07 -8.62 -13.33
CA LEU A 217 -2.54 -9.94 -12.95
C LEU A 217 -2.75 -10.99 -14.05
N GLN A 218 -3.56 -10.69 -15.07
CA GLN A 218 -3.87 -11.63 -16.15
C GLN A 218 -2.73 -11.73 -17.17
N ASP A 219 -2.12 -10.60 -17.52
CA ASP A 219 -1.04 -10.51 -18.51
C ASP A 219 0.28 -10.00 -17.93
N LEU A 220 0.28 -9.66 -16.62
CA LEU A 220 1.45 -9.19 -15.89
C LEU A 220 2.02 -7.87 -16.45
N SER A 221 1.16 -7.04 -17.02
CA SER A 221 1.53 -5.76 -17.64
C SER A 221 1.11 -4.55 -16.82
N VAL A 222 1.87 -3.47 -16.95
CA VAL A 222 1.56 -2.15 -16.38
C VAL A 222 1.09 -1.22 -17.50
N LYS A 223 -0.05 -0.57 -17.29
CA LYS A 223 -0.59 0.50 -18.13
C LYS A 223 -0.64 1.80 -17.33
N LEU A 224 0.08 2.83 -17.78
CA LEU A 224 0.05 4.15 -17.14
C LEU A 224 -1.31 4.82 -17.38
N LEU A 225 -1.86 5.43 -16.32
CA LEU A 225 -3.13 6.16 -16.39
C LEU A 225 -2.94 7.56 -16.97
N ILE A 226 -1.84 8.22 -16.62
CA ILE A 226 -1.56 9.60 -17.03
C ILE A 226 -0.12 9.66 -17.58
N PRO A 227 0.10 9.23 -18.83
CA PRO A 227 1.43 9.21 -19.42
C PRO A 227 1.94 10.64 -19.67
N ASN A 228 3.24 10.86 -19.48
CA ASN A 228 3.96 12.08 -19.86
C ASN A 228 3.52 13.37 -19.15
N VAL A 229 3.11 13.27 -17.89
CA VAL A 229 2.95 14.45 -17.03
C VAL A 229 4.26 14.71 -16.31
N GLY A 230 4.62 16.00 -16.17
CA GLY A 230 5.68 16.41 -15.26
C GLY A 230 5.28 16.13 -13.80
N ARG A 231 5.91 16.84 -12.86
CA ARG A 231 5.52 16.72 -11.45
C ARG A 231 4.03 17.05 -11.25
N MET A 232 3.31 16.14 -10.58
CA MET A 232 1.97 16.37 -10.04
C MET A 232 2.08 16.68 -8.55
N ASP A 233 1.56 17.83 -8.14
CA ASP A 233 1.57 18.31 -6.75
C ASP A 233 0.19 18.92 -6.40
N PRO A 234 -0.56 18.37 -5.44
CA PRO A 234 -0.21 17.21 -4.60
C PRO A 234 -0.20 15.87 -5.37
N PRO A 235 0.51 14.85 -4.87
CA PRO A 235 0.41 13.50 -5.43
C PRO A 235 -1.02 12.98 -5.36
N SER A 236 -1.38 12.13 -6.32
CA SER A 236 -2.72 11.56 -6.44
C SER A 236 -3.01 10.55 -5.32
N ILE A 237 -4.22 10.63 -4.78
CA ILE A 237 -4.75 9.67 -3.80
C ILE A 237 -6.01 9.02 -4.37
N TRP A 238 -6.32 7.81 -3.89
CA TRP A 238 -7.58 7.16 -4.22
C TRP A 238 -8.68 7.67 -3.29
N VAL A 239 -9.80 8.08 -3.87
CA VAL A 239 -11.03 8.41 -3.12
C VAL A 239 -12.05 7.33 -3.42
N ILE A 240 -12.39 6.57 -2.38
CA ILE A 240 -13.35 5.48 -2.49
C ILE A 240 -14.67 5.95 -1.88
N PRO A 241 -15.76 6.06 -2.67
CA PRO A 241 -17.06 6.44 -2.14
C PRO A 241 -17.53 5.41 -1.11
N THR A 242 -17.83 5.87 0.10
CA THR A 242 -18.51 5.02 1.08
C THR A 242 -20.00 4.98 0.74
N SER A 243 -20.60 3.79 0.77
CA SER A 243 -22.01 3.55 0.41
C SER A 243 -23.03 4.26 1.32
N HIS A 244 -22.58 4.99 2.35
CA HIS A 244 -23.45 5.76 3.24
C HIS A 244 -24.02 7.06 2.60
N GLY A 245 -23.50 7.50 1.45
CA GLY A 245 -23.93 8.72 0.77
C GLY A 245 -24.89 8.53 -0.43
N LEU A 246 -25.06 7.31 -0.94
CA LEU A 246 -25.97 7.02 -2.05
C LEU A 246 -27.30 6.49 -1.51
N ARG A 247 -28.06 7.35 -0.83
CA ARG A 247 -29.50 7.15 -0.72
C ARG A 247 -30.12 7.85 -1.92
N ASN A 248 -30.83 7.06 -2.73
CA ASN A 248 -31.57 7.40 -3.94
C ASN A 248 -32.11 8.83 -4.02
#